data_AF-A0A803R8N2-F1
#
_entry.id   AF-A0A803R8N2-F1
#
_cell.length_a   1.000
_cell.length_b   1.000
_cell.length_c   1.000
_cell.angle_alpha   90.00
_cell.angle_beta   90.00
_cell.angle_gamma   90.00
#
_symmetry.space_group_name_H-M   'P 1'
#
loop_
_entity.id
_entity.type
_entity.pdbx_description
1 polymer ?
#
loop_
_entity_poly.entity_id
_entity_poly.type
_entity_poly.pdbx_seq_one_letter_code
_entity_poly.pdbx_strand_id
1 'polypeptide(L)'
;MRMTVSLCVIMVEITNNLKLLVPIMLVLLISKAVGDAFNEGFYEEQARLRNIPLLESRPKYQMRKMTAKEACGRGVVSFPRVVKVADVVSILHSNKHNGFPVIDHTRNGETLVIGLMLRTHLLVLLQSKADFQHSPLPSDSRGSRFIR
;
A
#
# COMPACT_ATOMS: atom_id res chain seq x y z
N MET A 1 -0.17 21.41 10.15
CA MET A 1 -0.81 20.51 11.13
C MET A 1 -2.28 20.87 11.08
N ARG A 2 -3.19 19.91 11.18
CA ARG A 2 -4.59 20.20 11.56
C ARG A 2 -5.00 19.31 12.73
N MET A 3 -4.17 19.34 13.77
CA MET A 3 -4.36 18.65 15.04
C MET A 3 -4.87 19.67 16.05
N THR A 4 -6.19 19.83 16.15
CA THR A 4 -6.79 20.85 17.04
C THR A 4 -6.93 20.37 18.46
N VAL A 5 -7.25 19.08 18.66
CA VAL A 5 -7.49 18.53 20.00
C VAL A 5 -6.17 18.38 20.76
N SER A 6 -5.12 17.84 20.15
CA SER A 6 -3.81 17.71 20.82
C SER A 6 -3.16 19.05 21.10
N LEU A 7 -3.22 20.01 20.16
CA LEU A 7 -2.66 21.34 20.37
C LEU A 7 -3.36 22.05 21.52
N CYS A 8 -4.69 21.91 21.63
CA CYS A 8 -5.46 22.41 22.75
C CYS A 8 -4.99 21.79 24.08
N VAL A 9 -4.84 20.46 24.12
CA VAL A 9 -4.40 19.74 25.32
C VAL A 9 -2.98 20.17 25.73
N ILE A 10 -2.05 20.27 24.77
CA ILE A 10 -0.67 20.71 25.04
C ILE A 10 -0.65 22.12 25.62
N MET A 11 -1.41 23.07 25.07
CA MET A 11 -1.48 24.44 25.61
C MET A 11 -2.07 24.49 27.02
N VAL A 12 -3.13 23.73 27.28
CA VAL A 12 -3.76 23.67 28.61
C VAL A 12 -2.84 23.04 29.64
N GLU A 13 -2.13 21.96 29.27
CA GLU A 13 -1.15 21.28 30.11
C GLU A 13 0.01 22.22 30.48
N ILE A 14 0.59 22.92 29.49
CA ILE A 14 1.67 23.89 29.70
C ILE A 14 1.23 25.03 30.62
N THR A 15 -0.03 25.47 30.49
CA THR A 15 -0.57 26.55 31.32
C THR A 15 -1.02 26.05 32.71
N ASN A 16 -1.14 24.73 32.88
CA ASN A 16 -1.67 24.06 34.08
C ASN A 16 -2.97 24.69 34.60
N ASN A 17 -3.85 25.13 33.69
CA ASN A 17 -5.09 25.81 34.04
C ASN A 17 -6.24 25.37 33.14
N LEU A 18 -7.03 24.42 33.66
CA LEU A 18 -8.17 23.84 32.97
C LEU A 18 -9.30 24.86 32.69
N LYS A 19 -9.37 25.98 33.42
CA LYS A 19 -10.39 27.02 33.18
C LYS A 19 -10.19 27.71 31.82
N LEU A 20 -8.96 27.70 31.29
CA LEU A 20 -8.63 28.28 29.99
C LEU A 20 -8.97 27.34 28.82
N LEU A 21 -9.48 26.13 29.08
CA LEU A 21 -9.83 25.16 28.04
C LEU A 21 -10.84 25.73 27.03
N VAL A 22 -11.95 26.30 27.52
CA VAL A 22 -13.03 26.84 26.66
C VAL A 22 -12.53 27.99 25.75
N PRO A 23 -11.86 29.04 26.27
CA PRO A 23 -11.36 30.11 25.41
C PRO A 23 -10.28 29.64 24.43
N ILE A 24 -9.39 28.72 24.83
CA ILE A 24 -8.37 28.16 23.92
C ILE A 24 -9.03 27.36 22.79
N MET A 25 -10.02 26.52 23.10
CA MET A 25 -10.77 25.78 22.08
C MET A 25 -11.48 26.70 21.09
N LEU A 26 -12.08 27.80 21.57
CA LEU A 26 -12.75 28.78 20.71
C LEU A 26 -11.77 29.43 19.71
N VAL A 27 -10.62 29.90 20.21
CA VAL A 27 -9.57 30.51 19.37
C VAL A 27 -9.03 29.50 18.35
N LEU A 28 -8.77 28.26 18.77
CA LEU A 28 -8.30 27.20 17.87
C LEU A 28 -9.33 26.85 16.78
N LEU A 29 -10.62 26.85 17.12
CA LEU A 29 -11.68 26.57 16.16
C LEU A 29 -11.83 27.69 15.12
N ILE A 30 -11.79 28.95 15.56
CA ILE A 30 -11.84 30.12 14.65
C ILE A 30 -10.59 30.14 13.76
N SER A 31 -9.40 29.99 14.34
CA SER A 31 -8.13 29.95 13.60
C SER A 31 -8.12 28.81 12.57
N LYS A 32 -8.63 27.63 12.95
CA LYS A 32 -8.83 26.52 12.02
C LYS A 32 -9.79 26.89 10.90
N ALA A 33 -10.98 27.41 11.21
CA ALA A 33 -11.98 27.73 10.19
C ALA A 33 -11.45 28.75 9.17
N VAL A 34 -10.77 29.78 9.65
CA VAL A 34 -10.13 30.80 8.79
C VAL A 34 -9.00 30.17 7.97
N GLY A 35 -8.11 29.39 8.58
CA GLY A 35 -7.04 28.70 7.86
C GLY A 35 -7.56 27.73 6.79
N ASP A 36 -8.65 27.01 7.09
CA ASP A 36 -9.35 26.10 6.16
C ASP A 36 -9.99 26.82 4.98
N ALA A 37 -10.37 28.10 5.14
CA ALA A 37 -10.91 28.91 4.05
C ALA A 37 -9.83 29.42 3.08
N PHE A 38 -8.61 29.69 3.55
CA PHE A 38 -7.55 30.27 2.73
C PHE A 38 -6.56 29.25 2.17
N ASN A 39 -6.16 28.23 2.94
CA ASN A 39 -5.06 27.36 2.54
C ASN A 39 -5.20 25.91 3.01
N GLU A 40 -4.57 24.99 2.29
CA GLU A 40 -4.34 23.63 2.78
C GLU A 40 -3.35 23.62 3.95
N GLY A 41 -3.35 22.55 4.75
CA GLY A 41 -2.51 22.48 5.94
C GLY A 41 -1.03 22.51 5.54
N PHE A 42 -0.20 23.26 6.27
CA PHE A 42 1.23 23.41 5.95
C PHE A 42 1.98 22.09 5.67
N TYR A 43 1.69 21.01 6.41
CA TYR A 43 2.34 19.71 6.19
C TYR A 43 1.82 18.98 4.95
N GLU A 44 0.56 19.17 4.58
CA GLU A 44 0.00 18.61 3.35
C GLU A 44 0.67 19.28 2.15
N GLU A 45 0.83 20.61 2.19
CA GLU A 45 1.55 21.35 1.15
C GLU A 45 3.03 21.00 1.08
N GLN A 46 3.72 20.85 2.21
CA GLN A 46 5.11 20.39 2.19
C GLN A 46 5.26 18.97 1.63
N ALA A 47 4.33 18.06 1.94
CA ALA A 47 4.35 16.71 1.38
C ALA A 47 4.09 16.74 -0.14
N ARG A 48 3.16 17.59 -0.58
CA ARG A 48 2.85 17.85 -2.00
C ARG A 48 4.07 18.37 -2.75
N LEU A 49 4.76 19.38 -2.20
CA LEU A 49 5.99 19.94 -2.78
C LEU A 49 7.12 18.91 -2.87
N ARG A 50 7.20 17.97 -1.92
CA ARG A 50 8.15 16.87 -1.94
C ARG A 50 7.73 15.69 -2.83
N ASN A 51 6.60 15.78 -3.52
CA ASN A 51 6.03 14.69 -4.33
C ASN A 51 5.87 13.37 -3.56
N ILE A 52 5.58 13.45 -2.26
CA ILE A 52 5.34 12.26 -1.44
C ILE A 52 3.87 11.85 -1.66
N PRO A 53 3.59 10.61 -2.11
CA PRO A 53 2.23 10.14 -2.30
C PRO A 53 1.58 9.86 -0.94
N LEU A 54 0.99 10.88 -0.34
CA LEU A 54 0.27 10.79 0.93
C LEU A 54 -1.21 10.48 0.67
N LEU A 55 -1.71 9.42 1.33
CA LEU A 55 -3.12 9.04 1.24
C LEU A 55 -3.93 9.74 2.34
N GLU A 56 -4.95 10.51 1.94
CA GLU A 56 -5.84 11.20 2.87
C GLU A 56 -6.73 10.19 3.64
N SER A 57 -7.05 10.48 4.91
CA SER A 57 -7.87 9.60 5.75
C SER A 57 -9.31 9.43 5.24
N ARG A 58 -9.82 10.38 4.46
CA ARG A 58 -11.14 10.31 3.84
C ARG A 58 -10.99 10.45 2.33
N PRO A 59 -11.68 9.62 1.54
CA PRO A 59 -11.67 9.77 0.09
C PRO A 59 -12.36 11.08 -0.31
N LYS A 60 -11.81 11.76 -1.32
CA LYS A 60 -12.41 12.97 -1.91
C LYS A 60 -13.79 12.64 -2.44
N TYR A 61 -14.71 13.61 -2.40
CA TYR A 61 -16.10 13.42 -2.85
C TYR A 61 -16.18 12.86 -4.28
N GLN A 62 -15.27 13.29 -5.16
CA GLN A 62 -15.16 12.83 -6.55
C GLN A 62 -14.81 11.33 -6.65
N MET A 63 -14.00 10.80 -5.73
CA MET A 63 -13.58 9.38 -5.73
C MET A 63 -14.73 8.44 -5.36
N ARG A 64 -15.84 8.94 -4.79
CA ARG A 64 -17.02 8.11 -4.48
C ARG A 64 -17.72 7.55 -5.71
N LYS A 65 -17.56 8.20 -6.88
CA LYS A 65 -18.15 7.78 -8.15
C LYS A 65 -17.18 6.95 -9.01
N MET A 66 -15.92 6.83 -8.59
CA MET A 66 -14.88 6.15 -9.35
C MET A 66 -14.87 4.66 -9.02
N THR A 67 -14.81 3.82 -10.05
CA THR A 67 -14.76 2.36 -9.87
C THR A 67 -13.31 1.89 -9.71
N ALA A 68 -13.06 0.84 -8.93
CA ALA A 68 -11.72 0.26 -8.77
C ALA A 68 -11.05 -0.10 -10.12
N LYS A 69 -11.84 -0.51 -11.12
CA LYS A 69 -11.37 -0.78 -12.49
C LYS A 69 -10.70 0.43 -13.17
N GLU A 70 -11.15 1.64 -12.84
CA GLU A 70 -10.59 2.88 -13.39
C GLU A 70 -9.32 3.30 -12.66
N ALA A 71 -9.20 2.94 -11.37
CA ALA A 71 -8.02 3.20 -10.55
C ALA A 71 -6.90 2.18 -10.78
N CYS A 72 -7.22 0.95 -11.19
CA CYS A 72 -6.25 -0.09 -11.46
C CYS A 72 -5.44 0.19 -12.74
N GLY A 73 -4.12 -0.02 -12.66
CA GLY A 73 -3.23 0.07 -13.81
C GLY A 73 -3.54 -0.99 -14.88
N ARG A 74 -3.58 -0.57 -16.15
CA ARG A 74 -3.80 -1.48 -17.30
C ARG A 74 -2.45 -1.98 -17.80
N GLY A 75 -2.04 -3.18 -17.35
CA GLY A 75 -0.76 -3.78 -17.74
C GLY A 75 -0.07 -4.51 -16.59
N VAL A 76 -0.78 -5.44 -15.96
CA VAL A 76 -0.25 -6.18 -14.81
C VAL A 76 0.69 -7.29 -15.30
N VAL A 77 1.95 -7.23 -14.89
CA VAL A 77 2.92 -8.30 -15.13
C VAL A 77 2.71 -9.39 -14.08
N SER A 78 2.22 -10.55 -14.52
CA SER A 78 1.94 -11.71 -13.67
C SER A 78 2.94 -12.84 -13.91
N PHE A 79 3.14 -13.69 -12.90
CA PHE A 79 3.91 -14.92 -13.02
C PHE A 79 2.99 -16.14 -13.00
N PRO A 80 3.22 -17.15 -13.85
CA PRO A 80 2.57 -18.45 -13.69
C PRO A 80 3.12 -19.18 -12.46
N ARG A 81 2.38 -20.18 -11.96
CA ARG A 81 2.80 -21.01 -10.81
C ARG A 81 4.20 -21.62 -10.98
N VAL A 82 4.59 -21.98 -12.19
CA VAL A 82 5.93 -22.48 -12.54
C VAL A 82 6.47 -21.63 -13.68
N VAL A 83 7.62 -20.99 -13.46
CA VAL A 83 8.24 -20.06 -14.41
C VAL A 83 9.74 -20.35 -14.52
N LYS A 84 10.33 -20.14 -15.71
CA LYS A 84 11.76 -20.29 -15.89
C LYS A 84 12.51 -19.17 -15.19
N VAL A 85 13.62 -19.52 -14.55
CA VAL A 85 14.47 -18.55 -13.83
C VAL A 85 15.00 -17.45 -14.75
N ALA A 86 15.34 -17.77 -16.00
CA ALA A 86 15.80 -16.78 -16.98
C ALA A 86 14.74 -15.69 -17.27
N ASP A 87 13.48 -16.10 -17.42
CA ASP A 87 12.35 -15.19 -17.69
C ASP A 87 12.05 -14.31 -16.46
N VAL A 88 12.15 -14.89 -15.27
CA VAL A 88 12.01 -14.14 -14.01
C VAL A 88 13.06 -13.04 -13.91
N VAL A 89 14.33 -13.36 -14.17
CA VAL A 89 15.44 -12.39 -14.08
C VAL A 89 15.28 -11.28 -15.12
N SER A 90 14.87 -11.62 -16.36
CA SER A 90 14.63 -10.63 -17.41
C SER A 90 13.46 -9.70 -17.08
N ILE A 91 12.38 -10.24 -16.50
CA ILE A 91 11.23 -9.47 -16.03
C ILE A 91 11.61 -8.56 -14.86
N LEU A 92 12.40 -9.07 -13.90
CA LEU A 92 12.91 -8.26 -12.77
C LEU A 92 13.87 -7.16 -13.23
N HIS A 93 14.61 -7.36 -14.32
CA HIS A 93 15.50 -6.33 -14.85
C HIS A 93 14.73 -5.25 -15.63
N SER A 94 13.71 -5.65 -16.40
CA SER A 94 12.91 -4.74 -17.22
C SER A 94 11.87 -3.94 -16.43
N ASN A 95 11.37 -4.48 -15.30
CA ASN A 95 10.30 -3.86 -14.52
C ASN A 95 10.77 -3.33 -13.16
N LYS A 96 10.29 -2.14 -12.78
CA LYS A 96 10.50 -1.52 -11.45
C LYS A 96 9.42 -1.86 -10.42
N HIS A 97 8.50 -2.79 -10.73
CA HIS A 97 7.45 -3.21 -9.81
C HIS A 97 8.02 -4.05 -8.65
N ASN A 98 7.45 -3.86 -7.46
CA ASN A 98 7.87 -4.54 -6.23
C ASN A 98 7.02 -5.76 -5.87
N GLY A 99 5.89 -5.97 -6.55
CA GLY A 99 4.98 -7.08 -6.32
C GLY A 99 4.42 -7.59 -7.64
N PHE A 100 4.35 -8.91 -7.76
CA PHE A 100 3.91 -9.61 -8.96
C PHE A 100 2.87 -10.66 -8.56
N PRO A 101 1.63 -10.58 -9.09
CA PRO A 101 0.63 -11.59 -8.81
C PRO A 101 1.00 -12.92 -9.48
N VAL A 102 0.71 -14.02 -8.78
CA VAL A 102 0.89 -15.39 -9.27
C VAL A 102 -0.46 -15.92 -9.75
N ILE A 103 -0.50 -16.35 -11.00
CA ILE A 103 -1.70 -16.88 -11.66
C ILE A 103 -1.57 -18.40 -11.89
N ASP A 104 -2.67 -19.11 -11.70
CA ASP A 104 -2.85 -20.49 -12.18
C ASP A 104 -3.90 -20.54 -13.29
N HIS A 105 -3.82 -21.59 -14.08
CA HIS A 105 -4.86 -21.91 -15.05
C HIS A 105 -5.61 -23.12 -14.54
N THR A 106 -6.89 -22.93 -14.19
CA THR A 106 -7.77 -24.07 -13.87
C THR A 106 -7.95 -24.92 -15.13
N ARG A 107 -8.27 -26.21 -14.96
CA ARG A 107 -8.56 -27.16 -16.07
C ARG A 107 -9.64 -26.67 -17.04
N ASN A 108 -10.44 -25.69 -16.63
CA ASN A 108 -11.54 -25.07 -17.38
C ASN A 108 -11.10 -23.82 -18.18
N GLY A 109 -9.81 -23.45 -18.15
CA GLY A 109 -9.26 -22.27 -18.85
C GLY A 109 -9.41 -20.94 -18.09
N GLU A 110 -9.98 -20.95 -16.88
CA GLU A 110 -10.11 -19.75 -16.06
C GLU A 110 -8.78 -19.39 -15.37
N THR A 111 -8.40 -18.11 -15.45
CA THR A 111 -7.23 -17.56 -14.76
C THR A 111 -7.56 -17.28 -13.31
N LEU A 112 -6.97 -18.05 -12.39
CA LEU A 112 -7.12 -17.87 -10.95
C LEU A 112 -5.88 -17.18 -10.37
N VAL A 113 -6.09 -16.13 -9.58
CA VAL A 113 -4.99 -15.52 -8.81
C VAL A 113 -4.77 -16.34 -7.54
N ILE A 114 -3.62 -17.02 -7.42
CA ILE A 114 -3.28 -17.82 -6.23
C ILE A 114 -2.70 -16.95 -5.12
N GLY A 115 -1.94 -15.92 -5.49
CA GLY A 115 -1.26 -15.07 -4.51
C GLY A 115 -0.44 -13.95 -5.13
N LEU A 116 0.41 -13.33 -4.32
CA LEU A 116 1.29 -12.23 -4.70
C LEU A 116 2.71 -12.50 -4.18
N MET A 117 3.70 -12.35 -5.07
CA MET A 117 5.11 -12.50 -4.75
C MET A 117 5.81 -11.15 -4.81
N LEU A 118 6.54 -10.81 -3.74
CA LEU A 118 7.33 -9.59 -3.70
C LEU A 118 8.68 -9.78 -4.39
N ARG A 119 9.21 -8.69 -4.97
CA ARG A 119 10.55 -8.66 -5.56
C ARG A 119 11.63 -9.09 -4.58
N THR A 120 11.52 -8.65 -3.33
CA THR A 120 12.47 -9.00 -2.25
C THR A 120 12.51 -10.50 -2.00
N HIS A 121 11.35 -11.15 -1.88
CA HIS A 121 11.28 -12.61 -1.74
C HIS A 121 11.88 -13.32 -2.94
N LEU A 122 11.58 -12.85 -4.15
CA LEU A 122 12.10 -13.40 -5.39
C LEU A 122 13.64 -13.32 -5.45
N LEU A 123 14.23 -12.19 -5.05
CA LEU A 123 15.68 -12.04 -4.97
C LEU A 123 16.33 -12.99 -3.97
N VAL A 124 15.72 -13.16 -2.78
CA VAL A 124 16.21 -14.10 -1.76
C VAL A 124 16.15 -15.55 -2.28
N LEU A 125 15.07 -15.93 -2.96
CA LEU A 125 14.93 -17.26 -3.56
C LEU A 125 15.96 -17.52 -4.68
N LEU A 126 16.23 -16.51 -5.51
CA LEU A 126 17.26 -16.60 -6.55
C LEU A 126 18.67 -16.73 -5.97
N GLN A 127 18.93 -16.09 -4.83
CA GLN A 127 20.21 -16.18 -4.11
C GLN A 127 20.38 -17.54 -3.41
N SER A 128 19.33 -18.03 -2.75
CA SER A 128 19.37 -19.29 -2.01
C SER A 128 19.39 -20.52 -2.93
N LYS A 129 18.91 -20.39 -4.18
CA LYS A 129 18.74 -21.48 -5.16
C LYS A 129 17.91 -22.65 -4.65
N ALA A 130 17.16 -22.47 -3.56
CA ALA A 130 16.55 -23.55 -2.80
C ALA A 130 15.38 -24.24 -3.54
N ASP A 131 14.66 -23.49 -4.38
CA ASP A 131 13.42 -23.96 -5.02
C ASP A 131 13.55 -24.19 -6.53
N PHE A 132 14.78 -24.35 -7.04
CA PHE A 132 14.99 -24.67 -8.46
C PHE A 132 14.56 -26.11 -8.76
N GLN A 133 13.38 -26.24 -9.35
CA GLN A 133 12.87 -27.51 -9.84
C GLN A 133 13.44 -27.79 -11.24
N HIS A 134 13.90 -29.02 -11.46
CA HIS A 134 14.40 -29.48 -12.75
C HIS A 134 13.26 -29.93 -13.69
N SER A 135 12.04 -30.06 -13.16
CA SER A 135 10.83 -30.45 -13.88
C SER A 135 9.82 -29.28 -13.92
N PRO A 136 9.07 -29.13 -15.02
CA PRO A 136 8.08 -28.06 -15.19
C PRO A 136 6.76 -28.33 -14.45
N LEU A 137 6.68 -29.42 -13.67
CA LEU A 137 5.47 -29.82 -12.97
C LEU A 137 5.48 -29.25 -11.56
N PRO A 138 4.36 -28.67 -11.10
CA PRO A 138 4.27 -28.21 -9.72
C PRO A 138 4.42 -29.39 -8.76
N SER A 139 5.43 -29.35 -7.89
CA SER A 139 5.57 -30.32 -6.80
C SER A 139 4.33 -30.25 -5.90
N ASP A 140 3.47 -31.27 -5.98
CA ASP A 140 2.24 -31.33 -5.21
C ASP A 140 2.55 -31.81 -3.78
N SER A 141 2.86 -30.87 -2.89
CA SER A 141 3.19 -31.14 -1.49
C SER A 141 1.99 -31.59 -0.64
N ARG A 142 0.81 -31.81 -1.25
CA ARG A 142 -0.37 -32.39 -0.59
C ARG A 142 -0.33 -33.91 -0.44
N GLY A 143 0.57 -34.62 -1.13
CA GLY A 143 0.65 -36.08 -1.07
C GLY A 143 1.44 -36.68 0.11
N SER A 144 2.34 -35.92 0.75
CA SER A 144 3.29 -36.50 1.73
C SER A 144 2.85 -36.45 3.20
N ARG A 145 1.57 -36.17 3.49
CA ARG A 145 1.06 -36.09 4.88
C ARG A 145 0.09 -37.21 5.29
N PHE A 146 -0.07 -38.23 4.46
CA PHE A 146 -0.77 -39.47 4.80
C PHE A 146 0.18 -40.65 4.52
N ILE A 147 0.99 -41.01 5.51
CA ILE A 147 1.55 -42.33 5.84
C ILE A 147 2.55 -42.08 6.98
N ARG A 148 2.05 -42.14 8.20
CA ARG A 148 2.76 -42.65 9.38
C ARG A 148 1.74 -43.02 10.43
#